data_AF-A0A261G812-F1
#
_entry.id   AF-A0A261G812-F1
#
_cell.length_a   1.000
_cell.length_b   1.000
_cell.length_c   1.000
_cell.angle_alpha   90.00
_cell.angle_beta   90.00
_cell.angle_gamma   90.00
#
_symmetry.space_group_name_H-M   'P 1'
#
loop_
_entity.id
_entity.type
_entity.pdbx_description
1 polymer ?
#
loop_
_entity_poly.entity_id
_entity_poly.type
_entity_poly.pdbx_seq_one_letter_code
_entity_poly.pdbx_strand_id
1 'polypeptide(L)'
;MDEYSLRPLHVQALLQIGKVVDDLQQLIDDKMPIEKINFPSIDKTAQEVVMKDLLDNRLYSFIPMREGLEVMGARVSKEHGIQRLCTALGIGLENVMAIGDSENDIEMLEACGMGIAMGNALDEVKDAADHVTLSNEDDGLALAIERYALN
;
A
#
# COMPACT_ATOMS: atom_id res chain seq x y z
N MET A 1 13.95 -9.04 -20.73
CA MET A 1 13.22 -8.09 -19.87
C MET A 1 11.70 -8.20 -20.04
N ASP A 2 11.21 -9.00 -20.98
CA ASP A 2 9.77 -9.27 -21.21
C ASP A 2 9.18 -10.37 -20.30
N GLU A 3 9.92 -10.80 -19.27
CA GLU A 3 9.54 -11.90 -18.39
C GLU A 3 8.63 -11.47 -17.24
N TYR A 4 8.62 -10.17 -16.93
CA TYR A 4 7.82 -9.60 -15.85
C TYR A 4 6.91 -8.50 -16.38
N SER A 5 5.66 -8.51 -15.95
CA SER A 5 4.64 -7.45 -16.18
C SER A 5 4.91 -6.16 -15.40
N LEU A 6 6.09 -6.03 -14.79
CA LEU A 6 6.52 -4.88 -14.01
C LEU A 6 7.35 -3.90 -14.84
N ARG A 7 7.29 -2.61 -14.46
CA ARG A 7 8.19 -1.60 -15.04
C ARG A 7 9.66 -2.02 -14.87
N PRO A 8 10.53 -1.81 -15.88
CA PRO A 8 11.95 -2.11 -15.84
C PRO A 8 12.67 -1.76 -14.53
N LEU A 9 12.44 -0.54 -14.03
CA LEU A 9 13.09 -0.03 -12.83
C LEU A 9 12.63 -0.77 -11.56
N HIS A 10 11.37 -1.20 -11.50
CA HIS A 10 10.87 -2.01 -10.38
C HIS A 10 11.50 -3.41 -10.38
N VAL A 11 11.59 -4.05 -11.56
CA VAL A 11 12.26 -5.35 -11.70
C VAL A 11 13.73 -5.23 -11.26
N GLN A 12 14.42 -4.19 -11.72
CA GLN A 12 15.80 -3.96 -11.34
C GLN A 12 15.97 -3.76 -9.82
N ALA A 13 15.12 -2.94 -9.20
CA ALA A 13 15.17 -2.73 -7.76
C ALA A 13 14.93 -4.04 -6.97
N LEU A 14 13.91 -4.82 -7.37
CA LEU A 14 13.61 -6.11 -6.74
C LEU A 14 14.75 -7.11 -6.89
N LEU A 15 15.40 -7.19 -8.06
CA LEU A 15 16.54 -8.08 -8.28
C LEU A 15 17.82 -7.62 -7.54
N GLN A 16 17.94 -6.33 -7.24
CA GLN A 16 19.07 -5.79 -6.47
C GLN A 16 18.95 -6.04 -4.97
N ILE A 17 17.74 -5.93 -4.41
CA ILE A 17 17.52 -6.07 -2.96
C ILE A 17 16.98 -7.44 -2.56
N GLY A 18 16.40 -8.17 -3.51
CA GLY A 18 15.73 -9.44 -3.29
C GLY A 18 16.66 -10.64 -3.46
N LYS A 19 16.33 -11.72 -2.74
CA LYS A 19 16.91 -13.04 -2.98
C LYS A 19 15.98 -13.78 -3.93
N VAL A 20 16.44 -14.07 -5.15
CA VAL A 20 15.72 -14.97 -6.06
C VAL A 20 15.78 -16.38 -5.48
N VAL A 21 14.62 -17.03 -5.39
CA VAL A 21 14.48 -18.40 -4.90
C VAL A 21 13.77 -19.24 -5.95
N ASP A 22 14.27 -20.44 -6.16
CA ASP A 22 13.63 -21.40 -7.08
C ASP A 22 12.41 -22.10 -6.44
N ASP A 23 12.38 -22.14 -5.10
CA ASP A 23 11.31 -22.76 -4.31
C ASP A 23 10.92 -21.88 -3.11
N LEU A 24 9.68 -21.39 -3.11
CA LEU A 24 9.12 -20.62 -2.01
C LEU A 24 8.87 -21.47 -0.76
N GLN A 25 8.54 -22.77 -0.92
CA GLN A 25 8.26 -23.66 0.20
C GLN A 25 9.50 -23.83 1.07
N GLN A 26 10.67 -24.00 0.43
CA GLN A 26 11.94 -24.10 1.14
C GLN A 26 12.23 -22.85 2.00
N LEU A 27 11.91 -21.65 1.49
CA LEU A 27 12.09 -20.41 2.24
C LEU A 27 11.16 -20.32 3.47
N ILE A 28 9.93 -20.85 3.35
CA ILE A 28 8.96 -20.92 4.44
C ILE A 28 9.40 -21.94 5.49
N ASP A 29 9.90 -23.10 5.07
CA ASP A 29 10.37 -24.18 5.95
C ASP A 29 11.57 -23.73 6.81
N ASP A 30 12.38 -22.82 6.30
CA ASP A 30 13.46 -22.15 7.03
C ASP A 30 12.94 -21.18 8.13
N LYS A 31 11.61 -21.07 8.31
CA LYS A 31 10.91 -20.26 9.32
C LYS A 31 11.30 -18.79 9.30
N MET A 32 11.52 -18.22 8.11
CA MET A 32 11.70 -16.79 8.00
C MET A 32 10.45 -16.06 8.50
N PRO A 33 10.59 -15.01 9.32
CA PRO A 33 9.45 -14.17 9.69
C PRO A 33 8.97 -13.42 8.44
N ILE A 34 7.73 -13.67 8.03
CA ILE A 34 7.08 -13.00 6.90
C ILE A 34 6.14 -11.95 7.45
N GLU A 35 6.39 -10.68 7.12
CA GLU A 35 5.52 -9.56 7.51
C GLU A 35 4.46 -9.26 6.46
N LYS A 36 4.83 -9.38 5.17
CA LYS A 36 3.98 -9.09 4.02
C LYS A 36 4.38 -9.99 2.84
N ILE A 37 3.39 -10.42 2.08
CA ILE A 37 3.58 -11.03 0.75
C ILE A 37 2.98 -10.08 -0.27
N ASN A 38 3.76 -9.73 -1.29
CA ASN A 38 3.30 -8.91 -2.40
C ASN A 38 3.35 -9.74 -3.68
N PHE A 39 2.20 -9.91 -4.32
CA PHE A 39 2.09 -10.46 -5.66
C PHE A 39 1.97 -9.29 -6.64
N PRO A 40 3.10 -8.80 -7.19
CA PRO A 40 3.08 -7.64 -8.07
C PRO A 40 2.33 -7.88 -9.39
N SER A 41 2.20 -9.15 -9.78
CA SER A 41 1.39 -9.55 -10.90
C SER A 41 0.75 -10.91 -10.67
N ILE A 42 -0.58 -10.93 -10.57
CA ILE A 42 -1.37 -12.15 -10.42
C ILE A 42 -2.75 -11.89 -11.02
N ASP A 43 -3.24 -12.82 -11.84
CA ASP A 43 -4.56 -12.68 -12.46
C ASP A 43 -5.68 -12.82 -11.42
N LYS A 44 -6.87 -12.31 -11.75
CA LYS A 44 -8.02 -12.28 -10.84
C LYS A 44 -8.42 -13.66 -10.32
N THR A 45 -8.35 -14.70 -11.15
CA THR A 45 -8.71 -16.07 -10.74
C THR A 45 -7.72 -16.58 -9.70
N ALA A 46 -6.42 -16.36 -9.92
CA ALA A 46 -5.40 -16.74 -8.94
C ALA A 46 -5.50 -15.90 -7.65
N GLN A 47 -5.85 -14.60 -7.73
CA GLN A 47 -6.14 -13.79 -6.54
C GLN A 47 -7.27 -14.40 -5.70
N GLU A 48 -8.38 -14.78 -6.34
CA GLU A 48 -9.54 -15.40 -5.66
C GLU A 48 -9.16 -16.70 -4.96
N VAL A 49 -8.32 -17.53 -5.59
CA VAL A 49 -7.82 -18.78 -4.99
C VAL A 49 -6.99 -18.48 -3.74
N VAL A 50 -5.98 -17.60 -3.86
CA VAL A 50 -5.11 -17.22 -2.72
C VAL A 50 -5.94 -16.66 -1.56
N MET A 51 -6.86 -15.73 -1.86
CA MET A 51 -7.72 -15.15 -0.84
C MET A 51 -8.57 -16.24 -0.16
N LYS A 52 -9.22 -17.11 -0.93
CA LYS A 52 -10.04 -18.20 -0.39
C LYS A 52 -9.24 -19.13 0.52
N ASP A 53 -8.06 -19.56 0.08
CA ASP A 53 -7.23 -20.52 0.82
C ASP A 53 -6.69 -19.92 2.14
N LEU A 54 -6.52 -18.60 2.20
CA LEU A 54 -5.97 -17.91 3.37
C LEU A 54 -7.04 -17.27 4.27
N LEU A 55 -8.25 -17.01 3.76
CA LEU A 55 -9.37 -16.37 4.47
C LEU A 55 -9.84 -17.17 5.68
N ASP A 56 -9.79 -18.51 5.61
CA ASP A 56 -10.32 -19.41 6.65
C ASP A 56 -9.70 -19.17 8.04
N ASN A 57 -8.50 -18.59 8.09
CA ASN A 57 -7.79 -18.37 9.35
C ASN A 57 -8.07 -17.00 10.00
N ARG A 58 -8.69 -16.03 9.31
CA ARG A 58 -8.89 -14.63 9.79
C ARG A 58 -7.60 -13.93 10.28
N LEU A 59 -6.44 -14.49 9.96
CA LEU A 59 -5.13 -13.97 10.36
C LEU A 59 -4.59 -12.94 9.37
N TYR A 60 -5.19 -12.86 8.18
CA TYR A 60 -4.69 -12.07 7.07
C TYR A 60 -5.72 -11.04 6.59
N SER A 61 -5.22 -9.91 6.12
CA SER A 61 -5.95 -8.96 5.27
C SER A 61 -5.40 -9.04 3.85
N PHE A 62 -6.29 -8.75 2.90
CA PHE A 62 -6.03 -8.82 1.47
C PHE A 62 -6.33 -7.47 0.86
N ILE A 63 -5.39 -6.93 0.09
CA ILE A 63 -5.61 -5.73 -0.71
C ILE A 63 -5.53 -6.16 -2.17
N PRO A 64 -6.67 -6.46 -2.81
CA PRO A 64 -6.70 -6.71 -4.23
C PRO A 64 -6.40 -5.39 -4.96
N MET A 65 -5.48 -5.45 -5.92
CA MET A 65 -5.13 -4.34 -6.79
C MET A 65 -5.42 -4.75 -8.23
N ARG A 66 -5.52 -3.77 -9.13
CA ARG A 66 -5.85 -4.02 -10.56
C ARG A 66 -5.02 -5.14 -11.21
N GLU A 67 -3.74 -5.24 -10.88
CA GLU A 67 -2.81 -6.22 -11.45
C GLU A 67 -2.16 -7.13 -10.40
N GLY A 68 -2.49 -7.00 -9.12
CA GLY A 68 -1.75 -7.65 -8.04
C GLY A 68 -2.56 -7.93 -6.79
N LEU A 69 -1.91 -8.51 -5.79
CA LEU A 69 -2.50 -8.79 -4.49
C LEU A 69 -1.45 -8.57 -3.39
N GLU A 70 -1.82 -7.78 -2.37
CA GLU A 70 -1.04 -7.72 -1.14
C GLU A 70 -1.70 -8.57 -0.06
N VAL A 71 -0.88 -9.37 0.64
CA VAL A 71 -1.30 -10.15 1.81
C VAL A 71 -0.47 -9.69 3.01
N MET A 72 -1.15 -9.31 4.07
CA MET A 72 -0.53 -8.85 5.32
C MET A 72 -1.31 -9.38 6.52
N GLY A 73 -0.79 -9.20 7.74
CA GLY A 73 -1.53 -9.57 8.94
C GLY A 73 -2.83 -8.77 9.05
N ALA A 74 -3.91 -9.38 9.55
CA ALA A 74 -5.26 -8.78 9.59
C ALA A 74 -5.39 -7.45 10.35
N ARG A 75 -4.35 -7.03 11.08
CA ARG A 75 -4.29 -5.75 11.84
C ARG A 75 -3.25 -4.78 11.27
N VAL A 76 -2.75 -5.06 10.07
CA VAL A 76 -1.75 -4.24 9.39
C VAL A 76 -2.47 -3.44 8.31
N SER A 77 -2.45 -2.12 8.46
CA SER A 77 -2.85 -1.15 7.43
C SER A 77 -2.04 0.15 7.65
N LYS A 78 -2.05 1.05 6.66
CA LYS A 78 -1.41 2.37 6.77
C LYS A 78 -2.06 3.20 7.89
N GLU A 79 -3.39 3.16 7.97
CA GLU A 79 -4.20 3.82 9.01
C GLU A 79 -3.83 3.33 10.42
N HIS A 80 -3.76 2.01 10.65
CA HIS A 80 -3.29 1.45 11.92
C HIS A 80 -1.84 1.86 12.25
N GLY A 81 -0.95 1.90 11.25
CA GLY A 81 0.43 2.35 11.42
C GLY A 81 0.51 3.80 11.90
N ILE A 82 -0.25 4.70 11.26
CA ILE A 82 -0.35 6.11 11.62
C ILE A 82 -0.91 6.27 13.03
N GLN A 83 -2.01 5.58 13.37
CA GLN A 83 -2.59 5.60 14.71
C GLN A 83 -1.60 5.22 15.81
N ARG A 84 -0.82 4.16 15.58
CA ARG A 84 0.20 3.72 16.55
C ARG A 84 1.32 4.76 16.70
N LEU A 85 1.76 5.37 15.60
CA LEU A 85 2.77 6.43 15.65
C LEU A 85 2.25 7.66 16.39
N CYS A 86 1.04 8.09 16.07
CA CYS A 86 0.36 9.23 16.71
C CYS A 86 0.22 9.01 18.22
N THR A 87 -0.19 7.80 18.63
CA THR A 87 -0.26 7.41 20.05
C THR A 87 1.09 7.53 20.74
N ALA A 88 2.16 7.05 20.09
CA ALA A 88 3.51 7.10 20.66
C ALA A 88 4.05 8.55 20.78
N LEU A 89 3.61 9.45 19.91
CA LEU A 89 4.01 10.86 19.89
C LEU A 89 3.08 11.77 20.72
N GLY A 90 1.94 11.26 21.19
CA GLY A 90 0.92 12.08 21.86
C GLY A 90 0.22 13.07 20.92
N ILE A 91 0.14 12.74 19.63
CA ILE A 91 -0.50 13.56 18.58
C ILE A 91 -1.87 12.94 18.26
N GLY A 92 -2.91 13.76 18.18
CA GLY A 92 -4.22 13.32 17.71
C GLY A 92 -4.27 13.24 16.17
N LEU A 93 -5.04 12.29 15.62
CA LEU A 93 -5.18 12.12 14.17
C LEU A 93 -5.69 13.39 13.47
N GLU A 94 -6.47 14.22 14.16
CA GLU A 94 -6.94 15.52 13.68
C GLU A 94 -5.80 16.50 13.32
N ASN A 95 -4.58 16.23 13.80
CA ASN A 95 -3.37 17.00 13.50
C ASN A 95 -2.48 16.31 12.44
N VAL A 96 -2.99 15.30 11.75
CA VAL A 96 -2.27 14.53 10.73
C VAL A 96 -2.83 14.87 9.35
N MET A 97 -1.93 15.18 8.43
CA MET A 97 -2.21 15.24 7.00
C MET A 97 -1.69 13.97 6.34
N ALA A 98 -2.58 13.21 5.70
CA ALA A 98 -2.26 12.03 4.91
C ALA A 98 -2.36 12.34 3.42
N ILE A 99 -1.41 11.83 2.63
CA ILE A 99 -1.35 12.04 1.18
C ILE A 99 -1.15 10.68 0.51
N GLY A 100 -2.01 10.32 -0.44
CA GLY A 100 -2.05 8.99 -1.05
C GLY A 100 -2.60 8.98 -2.48
N ASP A 101 -2.45 7.85 -3.17
CA ASP A 101 -2.86 7.71 -4.57
C ASP A 101 -3.47 6.34 -4.93
N SER A 102 -3.36 5.38 -4.02
CA SER A 102 -3.69 3.97 -4.27
C SER A 102 -4.82 3.50 -3.37
N GLU A 103 -5.46 2.38 -3.71
CA GLU A 103 -6.60 1.81 -2.98
C GLU A 103 -6.27 1.54 -1.50
N ASN A 104 -5.02 1.17 -1.19
CA ASN A 104 -4.56 0.97 0.19
C ASN A 104 -4.33 2.25 1.00
N ASP A 105 -4.52 3.43 0.41
CA ASP A 105 -4.47 4.73 1.08
C ASP A 105 -5.84 5.17 1.60
N ILE A 106 -6.94 4.63 1.08
CA ILE A 106 -8.32 5.10 1.37
C ILE A 106 -8.56 5.21 2.89
N GLU A 107 -8.31 4.14 3.65
CA GLU A 107 -8.53 4.14 5.10
C GLU A 107 -7.73 5.24 5.83
N MET A 108 -6.51 5.53 5.39
CA MET A 108 -5.70 6.57 6.05
C MET A 108 -6.16 7.98 5.65
N LEU A 109 -6.64 8.16 4.42
CA LEU A 109 -7.17 9.43 3.94
C LEU A 109 -8.45 9.80 4.69
N GLU A 110 -9.32 8.82 4.96
CA GLU A 110 -10.55 9.03 5.74
C GLU A 110 -10.29 9.23 7.24
N ALA A 111 -9.26 8.59 7.80
CA ALA A 111 -9.00 8.60 9.24
C ALA A 111 -8.23 9.81 9.75
N CYS A 112 -7.36 10.41 8.92
CA CYS A 112 -6.54 11.55 9.31
C CYS A 112 -7.34 12.86 9.27
N GLY A 113 -6.90 13.87 10.02
CA GLY A 113 -7.55 15.18 10.08
C GLY A 113 -7.60 15.92 8.74
N MET A 114 -6.73 15.54 7.80
CA MET A 114 -6.76 15.99 6.42
C MET A 114 -6.26 14.89 5.49
N GLY A 115 -7.14 14.36 4.65
CA GLY A 115 -6.80 13.44 3.56
C GLY A 115 -6.62 14.18 2.23
N ILE A 116 -5.52 13.92 1.53
CA ILE A 116 -5.24 14.48 0.20
C ILE A 116 -4.96 13.36 -0.80
N ALA A 117 -5.77 13.26 -1.84
CA ALA A 117 -5.51 12.36 -2.96
C ALA A 117 -4.61 13.04 -4.01
N MET A 118 -3.67 12.29 -4.58
CA MET A 118 -2.86 12.74 -5.72
C MET A 118 -3.70 12.83 -7.00
N GLY A 119 -3.31 13.70 -7.93
CA GLY A 119 -4.04 13.91 -9.18
C GLY A 119 -4.11 12.67 -10.08
N ASN A 120 -3.11 11.79 -9.99
CA ASN A 120 -3.03 10.51 -10.70
C ASN A 120 -3.82 9.37 -10.02
N ALA A 121 -4.45 9.61 -8.88
CA ALA A 121 -5.21 8.61 -8.15
C ALA A 121 -6.50 8.19 -8.89
N LEU A 122 -6.99 6.99 -8.60
CA LEU A 122 -8.30 6.53 -9.04
C LEU A 122 -9.43 7.37 -8.40
N ASP A 123 -10.60 7.40 -9.05
CA ASP A 123 -11.73 8.21 -8.59
C ASP A 123 -12.17 7.83 -7.17
N GLU A 124 -12.20 6.55 -6.83
CA GLU A 124 -12.54 6.08 -5.47
C GLU A 124 -11.56 6.56 -4.39
N VAL A 125 -10.28 6.77 -4.74
CA VAL A 125 -9.28 7.31 -3.81
C VAL A 125 -9.48 8.83 -3.65
N LYS A 126 -9.84 9.52 -4.74
CA LYS A 126 -10.15 10.96 -4.71
C LYS A 126 -11.42 11.24 -3.92
N ASP A 127 -12.43 10.39 -4.03
CA ASP A 127 -13.70 10.50 -3.32
C ASP A 127 -13.53 10.30 -1.79
N ALA A 128 -12.51 9.55 -1.37
CA ALA A 128 -12.17 9.34 0.03
C ALA A 128 -11.36 10.49 0.68
N ALA A 129 -10.90 11.46 -0.11
CA ALA A 129 -10.04 12.55 0.36
C ALA A 129 -10.80 13.88 0.49
N ASP A 130 -10.36 14.74 1.43
CA ASP A 130 -10.90 16.10 1.57
C ASP A 130 -10.49 17.00 0.39
N HIS A 131 -9.31 16.74 -0.16
CA HIS A 131 -8.70 17.52 -1.23
C HIS A 131 -8.01 16.64 -2.26
N VAL A 132 -7.89 17.18 -3.49
CA VAL A 132 -7.09 16.57 -4.56
C VAL A 132 -5.98 17.54 -4.94
N THR A 133 -4.74 17.06 -4.97
CA THR A 133 -3.56 17.81 -5.42
C THR A 133 -3.21 17.46 -6.88
N LEU A 134 -2.10 17.99 -7.40
CA LEU A 134 -1.59 17.63 -8.74
C LEU A 134 -1.12 16.19 -8.81
N SER A 135 -0.79 15.71 -10.02
CA SER A 135 -0.23 14.38 -10.20
C SER A 135 1.16 14.26 -9.56
N ASN A 136 1.62 13.03 -9.38
CA ASN A 136 3.00 12.76 -8.96
C ASN A 136 4.05 13.25 -9.98
N GLU A 137 3.70 13.41 -11.26
CA GLU A 137 4.57 13.95 -12.31
C GLU A 137 4.62 15.49 -12.30
N ASP A 138 3.66 16.12 -11.63
CA ASP A 138 3.49 17.58 -11.54
C ASP A 138 3.73 18.10 -10.11
N ASP A 139 4.60 17.46 -9.34
CA ASP A 139 4.99 17.86 -7.97
C ASP A 139 3.80 17.97 -6.97
N GLY A 140 2.74 17.18 -7.14
CA GLY A 140 1.53 17.26 -6.31
C GLY A 140 1.77 17.12 -4.81
N LEU A 141 2.75 16.29 -4.40
CA LEU A 141 3.13 16.15 -2.99
C LEU A 141 3.73 17.44 -2.42
N ALA A 142 4.64 18.07 -3.16
CA ALA A 142 5.28 19.32 -2.73
C ALA A 142 4.24 20.44 -2.62
N LEU A 143 3.36 20.58 -3.62
CA LEU A 143 2.29 21.57 -3.61
C LEU A 143 1.35 21.40 -2.41
N ALA A 144 0.99 20.17 -2.06
CA ALA A 144 0.15 19.89 -0.90
C ALA A 144 0.84 20.32 0.41
N ILE A 145 2.10 19.96 0.60
CA ILE A 145 2.88 20.37 1.78
C ILE A 145 2.99 21.89 1.87
N GLU A 146 3.34 22.56 0.77
CA GLU A 146 3.44 24.02 0.72
C GLU A 146 2.10 24.67 1.10
N ARG A 147 0.99 24.21 0.51
CA ARG A 147 -0.33 24.79 0.73
C ARG A 147 -0.85 24.61 2.14
N TYR A 148 -0.67 23.42 2.73
CA TYR A 148 -1.40 23.02 3.94
C TYR A 148 -0.53 22.92 5.20
N ALA A 149 0.79 22.84 5.08
CA ALA A 149 1.68 22.67 6.23
C ALA A 149 2.68 23.82 6.43
N LEU A 150 2.96 24.63 5.40
CA LEU A 150 4.01 25.65 5.45
C LEU A 150 3.49 27.11 5.37
N ASN A 151 2.21 27.31 5.10
CA ASN A 151 1.59 28.64 4.95
C ASN A 151 0.73 29.04 6.14
#